data_AF-A0A450XCN4-F1
#
_entry.id   AF-A0A450XCN4-F1
#
_cell.length_a   1.000
_cell.length_b   1.000
_cell.length_c   1.000
_cell.angle_alpha   90.00
_cell.angle_beta   90.00
_cell.angle_gamma   90.00
#
_symmetry.space_group_name_H-M   'P 1'
#
loop_
_entity.id
_entity.type
_entity.pdbx_description
1 polymer ?
#
loop_
_entity_poly.entity_id
_entity_poly.type
_entity_poly.pdbx_seq_one_letter_code
_entity_poly.pdbx_strand_id
1 'polypeptide(L)' 'MSILVADVPRVQCKKHGVVMVKAPWAEPGSRFSVLFEALVINWLKEASTQAVSRQ' A
#
# COMPACT_ATOMS: atom_id res chain seq x y z
N MET A 1 -10.57 -14.30 -5.02
CA MET A 1 -9.77 -13.18 -4.48
C MET A 1 -9.03 -12.54 -5.64
N SER A 2 -9.46 -11.37 -6.10
CA SER A 2 -8.85 -10.68 -7.25
C SER A 2 -7.87 -9.63 -6.73
N ILE A 3 -6.58 -9.81 -7.02
CA ILE A 3 -5.53 -8.84 -6.71
C ILE A 3 -5.48 -7.84 -7.86
N LEU A 4 -5.62 -6.54 -7.55
CA LEU A 4 -5.45 -5.47 -8.51
C LEU A 4 -3.98 -5.04 -8.51
N VAL A 5 -3.27 -5.32 -9.60
CA VAL A 5 -1.91 -4.83 -9.83
C VAL A 5 -2.00 -3.61 -10.74
N ALA A 6 -1.57 -2.46 -10.25
CA ALA A 6 -1.54 -1.22 -11.02
C ALA A 6 -0.19 -0.52 -10.81
N ASP A 7 0.54 -0.30 -11.89
CA ASP A 7 1.78 0.48 -11.87
C ASP A 7 1.46 1.97 -11.70
N VAL A 8 2.21 2.64 -10.81
CA VAL A 8 2.10 4.08 -10.64
C VAL A 8 2.82 4.77 -11.80
N PRO A 9 2.13 5.62 -12.59
CA PRO A 9 2.76 6.30 -13.71
C PRO A 9 3.96 7.14 -13.26
N ARG A 10 5.14 6.78 -13.76
CA ARG A 10 6.37 7.57 -13.62
C ARG A 10 6.51 8.46 -14.85
N VAL A 11 6.25 9.75 -14.68
CA VAL A 11 6.38 10.73 -15.76
C VAL A 11 7.79 11.30 -15.74
N GLN A 12 8.54 11.11 -16.81
CA GLN A 12 9.87 11.69 -16.94
C GLN A 12 9.77 13.09 -17.55
N CYS A 13 9.67 14.10 -16.68
CA CYS A 13 9.64 15.50 -17.10
C CYS A 13 11.06 16.00 -17.35
N LYS A 14 11.33 16.54 -18.55
CA LYS A 14 12.65 17.13 -18.88
C LYS A 14 13.08 18.28 -17.95
N LYS A 15 12.14 18.98 -17.32
CA LYS A 15 12.41 20.07 -16.36
C LYS A 15 12.51 19.60 -14.90
N HIS A 16 11.72 18.60 -14.51
CA HIS A 16 11.52 18.24 -13.11
C HIS A 16 12.01 16.82 -12.76
N GLY A 17 12.62 16.11 -13.71
CA GLY A 17 13.06 14.73 -13.52
C GLY A 17 11.90 13.74 -13.53
N VAL A 18 12.08 12.58 -12.90
CA VAL A 18 11.03 11.57 -12.77
C VAL A 18 10.06 11.98 -11.67
N VAL A 19 8.81 12.23 -12.04
CA VAL A 19 7.72 12.59 -11.14
C VAL A 19 6.74 11.43 -11.08
N MET A 20 6.41 10.96 -9.88
CA MET A 20 5.33 10.00 -9.67
C MET A 20 4.02 10.74 -9.48
N VAL A 21 2.99 10.34 -10.21
CA VAL A 21 1.64 10.85 -9.96
C VAL A 21 1.13 10.28 -8.63
N LYS A 22 0.35 11.10 -7.90
CA LYS A 22 -0.30 10.65 -6.67
C LYS A 22 -1.26 9.51 -6.98
N ALA A 23 -1.01 8.35 -6.38
CA ALA A 23 -1.90 7.22 -6.46
C ALA A 23 -3.05 7.45 -5.45
N PRO A 24 -4.31 7.64 -5.90
CA PRO A 24 -5.41 7.97 -4.98
C PRO A 24 -5.68 6.88 -3.94
N TRP A 25 -5.28 5.63 -4.19
CA TRP A 25 -5.33 4.52 -3.24
C TRP A 25 -4.13 4.45 -2.28
N ALA A 26 -3.12 5.29 -2.45
CA ALA A 26 -1.97 5.40 -1.56
C ALA A 26 -2.00 6.68 -0.70
N GLU A 27 -3.01 7.55 -0.87
CA GLU A 27 -3.16 8.76 -0.07
C GLU A 27 -3.56 8.45 1.38
N PRO A 28 -3.19 9.30 2.35
CA PRO A 28 -3.69 9.21 3.73
C PRO A 28 -5.22 9.24 3.75
N GLY A 29 -5.85 8.23 4.36
CA GLY A 29 -7.31 8.05 4.34
C GLY A 29 -7.83 7.21 3.17
N SER A 30 -6.96 6.73 2.29
CA SER A 30 -7.26 5.60 1.43
C SER A 30 -7.67 4.41 2.29
N ARG A 31 -8.94 4.03 2.21
CA ARG A 31 -9.47 2.88 2.97
C ARG A 31 -8.76 1.57 2.61
N PHE A 32 -8.00 1.52 1.51
CA PHE A 32 -7.20 0.35 1.14
C PHE A 32 -6.03 0.09 2.09
N SER A 33 -5.27 1.12 2.50
CA SER A 33 -4.19 0.95 3.47
C SER A 33 -4.73 0.78 4.89
N VAL A 34 -5.78 1.52 5.24
CA VAL A 34 -6.40 1.44 6.58
C VAL A 34 -7.00 0.06 6.85
N LEU A 35 -7.66 -0.56 5.87
CA LEU A 35 -8.19 -1.92 6.03
C LEU A 35 -7.06 -2.96 6.18
N PHE A 36 -5.96 -2.79 5.43
CA PHE A 36 -4.79 -3.65 5.58
C PHE A 36 -4.10 -3.46 6.93
N GLU A 37 -3.89 -2.23 7.37
CA GLU A 37 -3.35 -1.90 8.70
C GLU A 37 -4.22 -2.48 9.82
N ALA A 38 -5.55 -2.36 9.72
CA ALA A 38 -6.48 -2.94 10.68
C ALA A 38 -6.42 -4.48 10.71
N LEU A 39 -6.25 -5.12 9.55
CA LEU A 39 -6.05 -6.57 9.46
C LEU A 39 -4.75 -7.01 10.15
N VAL A 40 -3.64 -6.34 9.84
CA VAL A 40 -2.32 -6.62 10.45
C VAL A 40 -2.38 -6.41 11.96
N ILE A 41 -3.02 -5.34 12.44
CA ILE A 41 -3.20 -5.08 13.87
C ILE A 41 -4.03 -6.18 14.54
N ASN A 42 -5.13 -6.62 13.91
CA ASN A 42 -5.93 -7.72 14.45
C ASN A 42 -5.16 -9.03 14.48
N TRP A 43 -4.33 -9.30 13.48
CA TRP A 43 -3.45 -10.48 13.51
C TRP A 43 -2.36 -10.37 14.56
N LEU A 44 -1.75 -9.21 14.75
CA LEU A 44 -0.75 -9.01 15.81
C LEU A 44 -1.34 -9.17 17.22
N LYS A 45 -2.66 -9.05 17.39
CA LYS A 45 -3.35 -9.33 18.66
C LYS A 45 -3.55 -10.82 18.91
N GLU A 46 -3.76 -11.62 17.86
CA GLU A 46 -4.12 -13.04 17.95
C GLU A 46 -2.94 -13.98 17.64
N ALA A 47 -1.93 -13.51 16.91
CA ALA A 47 -0.82 -14.31 16.40
C ALA A 47 0.53 -13.73 16.81
N SER A 48 1.52 -14.61 16.99
CA SER A 48 2.89 -14.19 17.29
C SER A 48 3.46 -13.33 16.14
N THR A 49 4.30 -12.36 16.48
CA THR A 49 4.91 -11.44 15.50
C THR A 49 5.63 -12.18 14.37
N GLN A 50 6.21 -13.35 14.66
CA GLN A 50 6.85 -14.21 13.66
C GLN A 50 5.87 -14.83 12.65
N ALA A 51 4.62 -15.09 13.05
CA ALA A 51 3.61 -15.65 12.14
C ALA A 51 3.09 -14.58 11.17
N VAL A 52 2.91 -13.34 11.63
CA VAL A 52 2.48 -12.20 10.80
C VAL A 52 3.56 -11.82 9.78
N SER A 53 4.85 -11.92 10.17
CA SER A 53 5.99 -11.63 9.29
C SER A 53 6.16 -12.57 8.09
N ARG A 54 5.50 -13.75 8.09
CA ARG A 54 5.70 -14.80 7.07
C ARG A 54 4.68 -14.76 5.92
N GLN A 55 3.72 -13.85 5.96
CA GLN A 55 2.75 -13.63 4.87
C GLN A 55 3.13 -12.39 4.06
#